data_AF-A0A946FS91-F1
#
_entry.id   AF-A0A946FS91-F1
#
_cell.length_a   1.000
_cell.length_b   1.000
_cell.length_c   1.000
_cell.angle_alpha   90.00
_cell.angle_beta   90.00
_cell.angle_gamma   90.00
#
_symmetry.space_group_name_H-M   'P 1'
#
loop_
_entity.id
_entity.type
_entity.pdbx_description
1 polymer ?
#
loop_
_entity_poly.entity_id
_entity_poly.type
_entity_poly.pdbx_seq_one_letter_code
_entity_poly.pdbx_strand_id
1 'polypeptide(L)'
;TNTVSGAMPLTLPDTTTTNTSIYGNVYGSGGSANFLGSGTSTTYGTKTTYIPYSVRRSDYYASYWIKGKPPTFGLIETEIKAETRKLIGTNKGVIAYAIVAKSPAFYADIFKGDILLKIGNVDIYDFKTYMNALGKYGGQKVDVHIYRDGKVIVKNIQFNKRH
;
A
#
# COMPACT_ATOMS: atom_id res chain seq x y z
N THR A 1 1.59 -2.43 10.42
CA THR A 1 2.18 -3.53 11.22
C THR A 1 1.76 -3.34 12.66
N ASN A 2 0.79 -4.12 13.14
CA ASN A 2 0.32 -4.00 14.51
C ASN A 2 0.49 -5.36 15.20
N THR A 3 1.08 -5.33 16.39
CA THR A 3 1.13 -6.50 17.28
C THR A 3 -0.22 -6.59 17.97
N VAL A 4 -0.92 -7.70 17.82
CA VAL A 4 -2.16 -7.96 18.58
C VAL A 4 -1.78 -8.82 19.78
N SER A 5 -1.99 -8.26 20.97
CA SER A 5 -1.74 -8.93 22.24
C SER A 5 -3.05 -9.16 22.97
N GLY A 6 -3.19 -10.31 23.60
CA GLY A 6 -4.35 -10.69 24.39
C GLY A 6 -3.95 -11.72 25.44
N ALA A 7 -4.92 -12.20 26.22
CA ALA A 7 -4.69 -13.26 27.18
C ALA A 7 -5.72 -14.37 27.00
N MET A 8 -5.26 -15.63 27.01
CA MET A 8 -6.12 -16.81 26.95
C MET A 8 -6.33 -17.34 28.38
N PRO A 9 -7.57 -17.53 28.85
CA PRO A 9 -7.82 -18.11 30.17
C PRO A 9 -7.55 -19.62 30.14
N LEU A 10 -6.83 -20.11 31.15
CA LEU A 10 -6.63 -21.53 31.45
C LEU A 10 -7.20 -21.82 32.84
N THR A 11 -8.25 -22.63 32.91
CA THR A 11 -8.90 -23.02 34.17
C THR A 11 -8.45 -24.41 34.59
N LEU A 12 -7.87 -24.52 35.78
CA LEU A 12 -7.41 -25.77 36.37
C LEU A 12 -8.25 -26.09 37.62
N PRO A 13 -8.55 -27.37 37.90
CA PRO A 13 -9.17 -27.77 39.16
C PRO A 13 -8.21 -27.49 40.33
N ASP A 14 -8.73 -26.95 41.43
CA ASP A 14 -7.98 -26.67 42.65
C ASP A 14 -8.73 -27.27 43.84
N THR A 15 -8.08 -28.13 44.62
CA THR A 15 -8.71 -28.80 45.76
C THR A 15 -7.99 -28.43 47.04
N THR A 16 -8.77 -27.98 48.03
CA THR A 16 -8.24 -27.61 49.35
C THR A 16 -8.91 -28.48 50.41
N THR A 17 -8.10 -29.21 51.19
CA THR A 17 -8.60 -30.06 52.27
C THR A 17 -8.37 -29.37 53.62
N THR A 18 -9.46 -29.11 54.33
CA THR A 18 -9.42 -28.55 55.69
C THR A 18 -9.65 -29.66 56.71
N ASN A 19 -8.81 -29.70 57.75
CA ASN A 19 -8.95 -30.63 58.86
C ASN A 19 -9.59 -29.89 60.04
N THR A 20 -10.66 -30.45 60.60
CA THR A 20 -11.36 -29.93 61.77
C THR A 20 -11.28 -30.94 62.89
N SER A 21 -10.83 -30.50 64.06
CA SER A 21 -10.77 -31.34 65.26
C SER A 21 -11.78 -30.81 66.26
N ILE A 22 -12.66 -31.69 66.73
CA ILE A 22 -13.67 -31.40 67.73
C ILE A 22 -13.29 -32.16 68.99
N TYR A 23 -13.20 -31.42 70.09
CA TYR A 23 -13.00 -31.96 71.42
C TYR A 23 -14.14 -31.48 72.32
N GLY A 24 -14.68 -32.38 73.13
CA GLY A 24 -15.76 -32.06 74.04
C GLY A 24 -15.89 -33.06 75.18
N ASN A 25 -16.70 -32.69 76.16
CA ASN A 25 -16.90 -33.44 77.38
C ASN A 25 -18.39 -33.80 77.48
N VAL A 26 -18.70 -35.06 77.75
CA VAL A 26 -20.08 -35.56 77.93
C VAL A 26 -20.24 -36.02 79.36
N TYR A 27 -21.34 -35.60 80.01
CA TYR A 27 -21.63 -35.84 81.41
C TYR A 27 -22.96 -36.61 81.56
N GLY A 28 -23.00 -37.61 82.43
CA GLY A 28 -24.21 -38.39 82.73
C GLY A 28 -24.25 -38.90 84.17
N SER A 29 -25.32 -39.60 84.54
CA SER A 29 -25.58 -40.07 85.92
C SER A 29 -24.48 -40.97 86.52
N GLY A 30 -23.53 -41.47 85.71
CA GLY A 30 -22.42 -42.33 86.13
C GLY A 30 -21.01 -41.72 85.96
N GLY A 31 -20.88 -40.44 85.60
CA GLY A 31 -19.58 -39.75 85.44
C GLY A 31 -19.44 -38.94 84.16
N SER A 32 -18.22 -38.47 83.88
CA SER A 32 -17.89 -37.67 82.70
C SER A 32 -16.84 -38.33 81.83
N ALA A 33 -17.02 -38.29 80.51
CA ALA A 33 -16.06 -38.78 79.53
C ALA A 33 -15.74 -37.70 78.49
N ASN A 34 -14.49 -37.65 78.05
CA ASN A 34 -14.06 -36.75 76.99
C ASN A 34 -14.10 -37.49 75.66
N PHE A 35 -14.51 -36.81 74.60
CA PHE A 35 -14.41 -37.33 73.25
C PHE A 35 -13.58 -36.39 72.38
N LEU A 36 -12.78 -37.00 71.52
CA LEU A 36 -12.00 -36.32 70.50
C LEU A 36 -12.39 -36.95 69.17
N GLY A 37 -12.87 -36.13 68.24
CA GLY A 37 -13.16 -36.51 66.87
C GLY A 37 -12.44 -35.58 65.91
N SER A 38 -11.99 -36.11 64.78
CA SER A 38 -11.48 -35.29 63.67
C SER A 38 -12.28 -35.57 62.42
N GLY A 39 -12.66 -34.52 61.70
CA GLY A 39 -13.29 -34.59 60.38
C GLY A 39 -12.45 -33.84 59.36
N THR A 40 -12.35 -34.37 58.14
CA THR A 40 -11.69 -33.70 57.01
C THR A 40 -12.73 -33.30 55.98
N SER A 41 -12.63 -32.09 55.45
CA SER A 41 -13.53 -31.57 54.42
C SER A 41 -12.71 -31.12 53.21
N THR A 42 -12.95 -31.74 52.07
CA THR A 42 -12.30 -31.39 50.80
C THR A 42 -13.21 -30.45 50.01
N THR A 43 -12.77 -29.21 49.82
CA THR A 43 -13.46 -28.22 48.99
C THR A 43 -12.89 -28.27 47.58
N TYR A 44 -13.74 -28.51 46.59
CA TYR A 44 -13.38 -28.53 45.18
C TYR A 44 -13.68 -27.17 44.56
N GLY A 45 -12.66 -26.52 44.02
CA GLY A 45 -12.74 -25.23 43.35
C GLY A 45 -12.11 -25.27 41.96
N THR A 46 -12.14 -24.12 41.29
CA THR A 46 -11.45 -23.91 40.02
C THR A 46 -10.65 -22.63 40.10
N LYS A 47 -9.44 -22.63 39.53
CA LYS A 47 -8.57 -21.46 39.46
C LYS A 47 -8.30 -21.11 38.01
N THR A 48 -8.67 -19.90 37.60
CA THR A 48 -8.42 -19.38 36.25
C THR A 48 -7.14 -18.56 36.23
N THR A 49 -6.18 -18.95 35.39
CA THR A 49 -4.93 -18.20 35.14
C THR A 49 -4.92 -17.70 33.70
N TYR A 50 -4.51 -16.44 33.49
CA TYR A 50 -4.46 -15.82 32.17
C TYR A 50 -3.06 -15.95 31.55
N ILE A 51 -2.94 -16.60 30.39
CA ILE A 51 -1.70 -16.76 29.64
C ILE A 51 -1.63 -15.68 28.54
N PRO A 52 -0.71 -14.70 28.63
CA PRO A 52 -0.59 -13.67 27.60
C PRO A 52 -0.02 -14.25 26.31
N TYR A 53 -0.57 -13.83 25.17
CA TYR A 53 -0.05 -14.15 23.85
C TYR A 53 0.13 -12.89 23.00
N SER A 54 1.07 -12.95 22.07
CA SER A 54 1.36 -11.87 21.14
C SER A 54 1.55 -12.45 19.74
N VAL A 55 0.68 -12.07 18.80
CA VAL A 55 0.78 -12.47 17.40
C VAL A 55 1.19 -11.27 16.57
N ARG A 56 2.31 -11.39 15.86
CA ARG A 56 2.71 -10.41 14.83
C ARG A 56 2.13 -10.85 13.50
N ARG A 57 1.11 -10.14 13.02
CA ARG A 57 0.61 -10.28 11.65
C ARG A 57 1.20 -9.16 10.79
N SER A 58 1.84 -9.55 9.70
CA SER A 58 2.35 -8.62 8.69
C SER A 58 1.52 -8.80 7.43
N ASP A 59 0.78 -7.76 7.05
CA ASP A 59 0.09 -7.70 5.77
C ASP A 59 1.13 -7.30 4.70
N TYR A 60 1.56 -8.26 3.90
CA TYR A 60 2.46 -8.01 2.78
C TYR A 60 1.66 -7.81 1.50
N TYR A 61 1.78 -6.64 0.89
CA TYR A 61 1.23 -6.39 -0.44
C TYR A 61 2.27 -6.75 -1.49
N ALA A 62 1.97 -7.75 -2.32
CA ALA A 62 2.76 -8.09 -3.49
C ALA A 62 2.14 -7.46 -4.74
N SER A 63 2.84 -6.51 -5.35
CA SER A 63 2.48 -5.95 -6.66
C SER A 63 3.27 -6.66 -7.76
N TYR A 64 2.58 -7.24 -8.74
CA TYR A 64 3.20 -7.80 -9.94
C TYR A 64 3.31 -6.75 -11.04
N TRP A 65 4.52 -6.55 -11.56
CA TRP A 65 4.81 -5.59 -12.62
C TRP A 65 5.08 -6.35 -13.91
N ILE A 66 4.16 -6.30 -14.86
CA ILE A 66 4.40 -6.78 -16.22
C ILE A 66 5.11 -5.70 -17.04
N LYS A 67 6.09 -6.10 -17.85
CA LYS A 67 6.75 -5.17 -18.76
C LYS A 67 5.75 -4.78 -19.86
N GLY A 68 5.25 -3.55 -19.79
CA GLY A 68 4.36 -2.99 -20.81
C GLY A 68 5.03 -2.94 -22.18
N LYS A 69 4.23 -2.98 -23.24
CA LYS A 69 4.72 -2.75 -24.61
C LYS A 69 5.36 -1.35 -24.69
N PRO A 70 6.45 -1.18 -25.45
CA PRO A 70 7.09 0.12 -25.56
C PRO A 70 6.10 1.14 -26.17
N PRO A 71 6.06 2.38 -25.65
CA PRO A 71 5.15 3.39 -26.18
C PRO A 71 5.57 3.81 -27.59
N THR A 72 4.60 4.27 -28.38
CA THR A 72 4.81 4.79 -29.76
C THR A 72 5.82 5.94 -29.78
N PHE A 73 5.70 6.89 -28.85
CA PHE A 73 6.61 8.03 -28.72
C PHE A 73 7.23 8.12 -27.32
N GLY A 74 6.44 7.91 -26.27
CA GLY A 74 6.93 7.84 -24.89
C GLY A 74 7.02 9.18 -24.17
N LEU A 75 6.36 10.22 -24.68
CA LEU A 75 6.07 11.44 -23.94
C LEU A 75 4.77 11.25 -23.17
N ILE A 76 4.80 11.54 -21.87
CA ILE A 76 3.62 11.67 -21.00
C ILE A 76 3.35 13.16 -20.86
N GLU A 77 2.21 13.57 -21.38
CA GLU A 77 1.81 14.95 -21.53
C GLU A 77 0.91 15.42 -20.38
N THR A 78 0.87 16.73 -20.21
CA THR A 78 -0.13 17.42 -19.39
C THR A 78 -0.56 18.70 -20.10
N GLU A 79 -1.73 19.21 -19.71
CA GLU A 79 -2.25 20.44 -20.25
C GLU A 79 -1.42 21.65 -19.82
N ILE A 80 -1.27 22.60 -20.74
CA ILE A 80 -0.56 23.85 -20.49
C ILE A 80 -1.49 24.85 -19.81
N LYS A 81 -1.06 25.41 -18.68
CA LYS A 81 -1.74 26.51 -17.99
C LYS A 81 -1.82 27.77 -18.86
N ALA A 82 -2.87 28.57 -18.68
CA ALA A 82 -3.12 29.78 -19.48
C ALA A 82 -1.98 30.80 -19.42
N GLU A 83 -1.31 30.93 -18.27
CA GLU A 83 -0.15 31.82 -18.10
C GLU A 83 1.03 31.41 -19.00
N THR A 84 1.36 30.12 -19.02
CA THR A 84 2.43 29.58 -19.85
C THR A 84 2.11 29.72 -21.33
N ARG A 85 0.83 29.54 -21.74
CA ARG A 85 0.38 29.76 -23.13
C ARG A 85 0.61 31.20 -23.59
N LYS A 86 0.36 32.19 -22.72
CA LYS A 86 0.64 33.60 -23.00
C LYS A 86 2.13 33.86 -23.15
N LEU A 87 2.96 33.26 -22.29
CA LEU A 87 4.41 33.44 -22.31
C LEU A 87 5.06 32.90 -23.59
N ILE A 88 4.59 31.75 -24.10
CA ILE A 88 5.05 31.18 -25.37
C ILE A 88 4.41 31.85 -26.60
N GLY A 89 3.39 32.69 -26.41
CA GLY A 89 2.66 33.36 -27.50
C GLY A 89 1.84 32.41 -28.38
N THR A 90 1.51 31.21 -27.90
CA THR A 90 0.74 30.23 -28.66
C THR A 90 -0.23 29.43 -27.80
N ASN A 91 -1.41 29.16 -28.35
CA ASN A 91 -2.38 28.22 -27.79
C ASN A 91 -2.09 26.78 -28.20
N LYS A 92 -1.00 26.55 -28.95
CA LYS A 92 -0.57 25.21 -29.33
C LYS A 92 0.28 24.62 -28.22
N GLY A 93 0.02 23.36 -27.95
CA GLY A 93 0.97 22.44 -27.39
C GLY A 93 0.52 21.76 -26.12
N VAL A 94 1.29 20.74 -25.76
CA VAL A 94 1.19 20.02 -24.50
C VAL A 94 2.55 19.99 -23.83
N ILE A 95 2.61 20.05 -22.49
CA ILE A 95 3.87 19.99 -21.75
C ILE A 95 4.27 18.53 -21.55
N ALA A 96 5.53 18.21 -21.79
CA ALA A 96 6.16 16.96 -21.40
C ALA A 96 6.26 16.88 -19.87
N TYR A 97 5.30 16.21 -19.23
CA TYR A 97 5.29 15.99 -17.79
C TYR A 97 6.34 14.94 -17.38
N ALA A 98 6.47 13.88 -18.18
CA ALA A 98 7.48 12.84 -18.00
C ALA A 98 7.85 12.20 -19.34
N ILE A 99 9.05 11.63 -19.41
CA ILE A 99 9.54 10.91 -20.58
C ILE A 99 9.82 9.46 -20.18
N VAL A 100 9.22 8.52 -20.89
CA VAL A 100 9.42 7.09 -20.65
C VAL A 100 10.85 6.72 -21.04
N ALA A 101 11.60 6.12 -20.12
CA ALA A 101 12.96 5.68 -20.39
C ALA A 101 13.00 4.68 -21.56
N LYS A 102 14.06 4.77 -22.39
CA LYS A 102 14.25 3.92 -23.58
C LYS A 102 13.12 4.02 -24.63
N SER A 103 12.40 5.13 -24.65
CA SER A 103 11.40 5.45 -25.68
C SER A 103 12.00 6.30 -26.83
N PRO A 104 11.30 6.43 -27.97
CA PRO A 104 11.72 7.35 -29.03
C PRO A 104 11.92 8.79 -28.58
N ALA A 105 11.07 9.32 -27.69
CA ALA A 105 11.24 10.65 -27.12
C ALA A 105 12.51 10.77 -26.26
N PHE A 106 12.84 9.72 -25.50
CA PHE A 106 14.07 9.65 -24.70
C PHE A 106 15.33 9.68 -25.59
N TYR A 107 15.37 8.84 -26.63
CA TYR A 107 16.51 8.82 -27.56
C TYR A 107 16.62 10.08 -28.43
N ALA A 108 15.56 10.88 -28.51
CA ALA A 108 15.56 12.15 -29.19
C ALA A 108 15.92 13.33 -28.27
N ASP A 109 16.47 13.10 -27.07
CA ASP A 109 16.80 14.14 -26.07
C ASP A 109 15.64 15.12 -25.82
N ILE A 110 14.42 14.60 -25.71
CA ILE A 110 13.27 15.36 -25.21
C ILE A 110 13.29 15.25 -23.70
N PHE A 111 13.10 16.38 -23.03
CA PHE A 111 13.19 16.49 -21.58
C PHE A 111 11.84 16.85 -20.98
N LYS A 112 11.70 16.58 -19.68
CA LYS A 112 10.59 17.09 -18.88
C LYS A 112 10.59 18.62 -18.96
N GLY A 113 9.41 19.20 -19.20
CA GLY A 113 9.21 20.65 -19.34
C GLY A 113 9.20 21.14 -20.79
N ASP A 114 9.62 20.33 -21.76
CA ASP A 114 9.48 20.68 -23.17
C ASP A 114 8.02 20.82 -23.56
N ILE A 115 7.73 21.78 -24.44
CA ILE A 115 6.38 21.97 -24.97
C ILE A 115 6.32 21.40 -26.38
N LEU A 116 5.51 20.37 -26.58
CA LEU A 116 5.30 19.77 -27.89
C LEU A 116 4.30 20.62 -28.68
N LEU A 117 4.71 21.17 -29.82
CA LEU A 117 3.88 22.06 -30.64
C LEU A 117 3.25 21.36 -31.85
N LYS A 118 4.01 20.48 -32.51
CA LYS A 118 3.62 19.88 -33.79
C LYS A 118 4.28 18.51 -33.98
N ILE A 119 3.56 17.58 -34.59
CA ILE A 119 4.10 16.31 -35.09
C ILE A 119 3.73 16.19 -36.57
N GLY A 120 4.74 16.23 -37.44
CA GLY A 120 4.58 16.24 -38.90
C GLY A 120 3.72 17.42 -39.34
N ASN A 121 2.52 17.10 -39.86
CA ASN A 121 1.53 18.09 -40.30
C ASN A 121 0.38 18.29 -39.30
N VAL A 122 0.45 17.69 -38.10
CA VAL A 122 -0.59 17.82 -37.07
C VAL A 122 -0.12 18.80 -36.00
N ASP A 123 -0.82 19.92 -35.90
CA ASP A 123 -0.66 20.86 -34.78
C ASP A 123 -1.26 20.25 -33.50
N ILE A 124 -0.52 20.34 -32.41
CA ILE A 124 -0.91 19.77 -31.12
C ILE A 124 -1.49 20.91 -30.27
N TYR A 125 -2.71 20.74 -29.79
CA TYR A 125 -3.40 21.71 -28.92
C TYR A 125 -3.79 21.11 -27.56
N ASP A 126 -4.03 19.80 -27.55
CA ASP A 126 -4.63 19.05 -26.47
C ASP A 126 -4.27 17.56 -26.58
N PHE A 127 -4.72 16.78 -25.61
CA PHE A 127 -4.56 15.33 -25.58
C PHE A 127 -5.10 14.66 -26.85
N LYS A 128 -6.23 15.14 -27.38
CA LYS A 128 -6.90 14.55 -28.54
C LYS A 128 -6.07 14.68 -29.82
N THR A 129 -5.55 15.88 -30.09
CA THR A 129 -4.68 16.14 -31.25
C THR A 129 -3.35 15.41 -31.14
N TYR A 130 -2.81 15.28 -29.93
CA TYR A 130 -1.64 14.44 -29.65
C TYR A 130 -1.89 12.97 -29.98
N MET A 131 -2.97 12.37 -29.47
CA MET A 131 -3.31 10.98 -29.75
C MET A 131 -3.61 10.72 -31.23
N ASN A 132 -4.23 11.68 -31.92
CA ASN A 132 -4.44 11.61 -33.37
C ASN A 132 -3.11 11.60 -34.13
N ALA A 133 -2.15 12.45 -33.74
CA ALA A 133 -0.83 12.49 -34.35
C ALA A 133 -0.06 11.17 -34.13
N LEU A 134 -0.09 10.62 -32.92
CA LEU A 134 0.51 9.31 -32.61
C LEU A 134 -0.13 8.18 -33.42
N GLY A 135 -1.45 8.22 -33.62
CA GLY A 135 -2.14 7.27 -34.48
C GLY A 135 -1.73 7.36 -35.94
N LYS A 136 -1.55 8.57 -36.46
CA LYS A 136 -1.19 8.82 -37.86
C LYS A 136 0.26 8.47 -38.19
N TYR A 137 1.19 8.81 -37.30
CA TYR A 137 2.63 8.66 -37.53
C TYR A 137 3.26 7.47 -36.79
N GLY A 138 2.45 6.62 -36.15
CA GLY A 138 2.93 5.43 -35.46
C GLY A 138 3.75 4.54 -36.40
N GLY A 139 4.97 4.20 -35.99
CA GLY A 139 5.90 3.39 -36.80
C GLY A 139 6.67 4.16 -37.88
N GLN A 140 6.47 5.48 -38.04
CA GLN A 140 7.11 6.28 -39.08
C GLN A 140 8.16 7.23 -38.51
N LYS A 141 9.08 7.68 -39.37
CA LYS A 141 10.00 8.77 -39.07
C LYS A 141 9.31 10.10 -39.36
N VAL A 142 9.18 10.96 -38.35
CA VAL A 142 8.41 12.21 -38.46
C VAL A 142 9.12 13.35 -37.75
N ASP A 143 8.96 14.56 -38.27
CA ASP A 143 9.45 15.77 -37.64
C ASP A 143 8.58 16.17 -36.46
N VAL A 144 9.20 16.41 -35.32
CA VAL A 144 8.57 16.81 -34.07
C VAL A 144 9.09 18.18 -33.71
N HIS A 145 8.18 19.15 -33.60
CA HIS A 145 8.50 20.51 -33.20
C HIS A 145 8.24 20.67 -31.71
N ILE A 146 9.29 20.99 -30.97
CA ILE A 146 9.24 21.27 -29.54
C ILE A 146 9.64 22.72 -29.29
N TYR A 147 9.14 23.31 -28.22
CA TYR A 147 9.57 24.59 -27.71
C TYR A 147 10.34 24.39 -26.40
N ARG A 148 11.56 24.91 -26.37
CA ARG A 148 12.48 24.84 -25.24
C ARG A 148 13.27 26.14 -25.16
N ASP A 149 13.33 26.75 -23.97
CA ASP A 149 14.14 27.94 -23.68
C ASP A 149 13.96 29.09 -24.69
N GLY A 150 12.72 29.39 -25.08
CA GLY A 150 12.43 30.48 -26.01
C GLY A 150 12.52 30.14 -27.49
N LYS A 151 12.96 28.92 -27.84
CA LYS A 151 13.21 28.52 -29.24
C LYS A 151 12.41 27.30 -29.64
N VAL A 152 12.01 27.26 -30.91
CA VAL A 152 11.42 26.06 -31.51
C VAL A 152 12.54 25.20 -32.07
N ILE A 153 12.61 23.95 -31.62
CA ILE A 153 13.57 22.93 -32.05
C ILE A 153 12.79 21.88 -32.83
N VAL A 154 13.29 21.51 -34.00
CA VAL A 154 12.72 20.43 -34.82
C VAL A 154 13.59 19.20 -34.69
N LYS A 155 12.99 18.07 -34.36
CA LYS A 155 13.67 16.78 -34.24
C LYS A 155 13.02 15.75 -35.16
N ASN A 156 13.82 15.10 -35.98
CA ASN A 156 13.36 14.02 -36.86
C ASN A 156 13.44 12.69 -36.08
N ILE A 157 12.28 12.15 -35.68
CA ILE A 157 12.20 11.04 -34.71
C ILE A 157 11.49 9.83 -35.34
N GLN A 158 12.05 8.64 -35.15
CA GLN A 158 11.42 7.38 -35.53
C GLN A 158 10.46 6.90 -34.44
N PHE A 159 9.16 6.85 -34.74
CA PHE A 159 8.16 6.33 -33.79
C PHE A 159 8.14 4.80 -33.81
N ASN A 160 7.81 4.21 -32.66
CA ASN A 160 7.56 2.78 -32.57
C ASN A 160 6.21 2.43 -33.21
N LYS A 161 6.07 1.19 -33.70
CA LYS A 161 4.79 0.72 -34.22
C LYS A 161 3.73 0.78 -33.13
N ARG A 162 2.54 1.27 -33.48
CA ARG A 162 1.38 1.19 -32.61
C ARG A 162 0.92 -0.27 -32.57
N HIS A 163 0.68 -0.77 -31.35
CA HIS A 163 0.24 -2.14 -31.08
C HIS A 163 -1.26 -2.22 -30.84
#